data_AF-A0A1H2PTB6-F1
#
_entry.id   AF-A0A1H2PTB6-F1
#
_cell.length_a   1.000
_cell.length_b   1.000
_cell.length_c   1.000
_cell.angle_alpha   90.00
_cell.angle_beta   90.00
_cell.angle_gamma   90.00
#
_symmetry.space_group_name_H-M   'P 1'
#
loop_
_entity.id
_entity.type
_entity.pdbx_description
1 polymer ?
#
loop_
_entity_poly.entity_id
_entity_poly.type
_entity_poly.pdbx_seq_one_letter_code
_entity_poly.pdbx_strand_id
1 'polypeptide(L)'
;MPVIAARLAAVTQRIRLAEQASQREPGSVSLLAVSKTFPHDAVREAFAAGQRAFGENYVQEALDKMAALSDLDEQIVWHFIGPLQSNKSRPVAERFAWVHSVDRVRLAQRLSEQRPAHLPPLNVCVQVNISGESSKSGAAPDELPALVRAVAALPNLRLRGLMAIPAPSVEAAEQRAAHQRLRALFDTLNETGLGMDTVSAGMSDDLEAAVAEGATLVRIGTAIFGQRNYSA
;
A
#
# COMPACT_ATOMS: atom_id res chain seq x y z
N MET A 1 12.67 -3.43 -25.40
CA MET A 1 12.21 -3.74 -24.02
C MET A 1 10.71 -3.99 -24.06
N PRO A 2 10.19 -4.98 -23.31
CA PRO A 2 8.76 -5.14 -23.11
C PRO A 2 8.12 -3.83 -22.60
N VAL A 3 6.85 -3.57 -22.94
CA VAL A 3 6.18 -2.29 -22.67
C VAL A 3 6.10 -2.03 -21.16
N ILE A 4 5.84 -3.06 -20.35
CA ILE A 4 5.76 -2.93 -18.88
C ILE A 4 7.15 -2.63 -18.31
N ALA A 5 8.21 -3.28 -18.82
CA ALA A 5 9.57 -3.03 -18.36
C ALA A 5 10.01 -1.58 -18.58
N ALA A 6 9.72 -1.02 -19.76
CA ALA A 6 10.03 0.38 -20.06
C ALA A 6 9.24 1.36 -19.17
N ARG A 7 7.95 1.08 -18.94
CA ARG A 7 7.09 1.86 -18.05
C ARG A 7 7.53 1.79 -16.60
N LEU A 8 7.93 0.61 -16.12
CA LEU A 8 8.46 0.42 -14.77
C LEU A 8 9.72 1.25 -14.58
N ALA A 9 10.67 1.19 -15.52
CA ALA A 9 11.89 2.00 -15.48
C ALA A 9 11.58 3.51 -15.45
N ALA A 10 10.61 3.97 -16.25
CA ALA A 10 10.18 5.37 -16.25
C ALA A 10 9.58 5.80 -14.91
N VAL A 11 8.73 4.97 -14.28
CA VAL A 11 8.15 5.25 -12.96
C VAL A 11 9.23 5.25 -11.88
N THR A 12 10.15 4.28 -11.89
CA THR A 12 11.27 4.26 -10.94
C THR A 12 12.13 5.51 -11.08
N GLN A 13 12.44 5.94 -12.31
CA GLN A 13 13.17 7.18 -12.55
C GLN A 13 12.41 8.40 -12.03
N ARG A 14 11.09 8.46 -12.25
CA ARG A 14 10.24 9.53 -11.72
C ARG A 14 10.29 9.61 -10.20
N ILE A 15 10.30 8.47 -9.51
CA ILE A 15 10.48 8.42 -8.04
C ILE A 15 11.86 8.96 -7.65
N ARG A 16 12.94 8.56 -8.32
CA ARG A 16 14.30 9.07 -8.04
C ARG A 16 14.40 10.59 -8.21
N LEU A 17 13.79 11.13 -9.27
CA LEU A 17 13.75 12.58 -9.49
C LEU A 17 12.95 13.30 -8.39
N ALA A 18 11.83 12.73 -7.94
CA ALA A 18 11.05 13.30 -6.85
C ALA A 18 11.79 13.25 -5.51
N GLU A 19 12.49 12.16 -5.21
CA GLU A 19 13.38 12.06 -4.03
C GLU A 19 14.45 13.16 -4.07
N GLN A 20 15.15 13.31 -5.20
CA GLN A 20 16.18 14.32 -5.39
C GLN A 20 15.64 15.74 -5.24
N ALA A 21 14.51 16.06 -5.90
CA ALA A 21 13.88 17.38 -5.82
C ALA A 21 13.43 17.74 -4.40
N SER A 22 13.13 16.73 -3.60
CA SER A 22 12.70 16.86 -2.21
C SER A 22 13.85 16.68 -1.20
N GLN A 23 15.10 16.61 -1.68
CA GLN A 23 16.31 16.43 -0.86
C GLN A 23 16.25 15.20 0.05
N ARG A 24 15.64 14.11 -0.43
CA ARG A 24 15.53 12.85 0.30
C ARG A 24 16.60 11.87 -0.13
N GLU A 25 16.94 10.97 0.79
CA GLU A 25 17.87 9.88 0.54
C GLU A 25 17.42 9.05 -0.68
N PRO A 26 18.32 8.78 -1.64
CA PRO A 26 18.03 7.87 -2.75
C PRO A 26 17.64 6.49 -2.22
N GLY A 27 16.49 5.97 -2.64
CA GLY A 27 16.00 4.68 -2.14
C GLY A 27 15.00 4.80 -0.99
N SER A 28 14.77 5.99 -0.45
CA SER A 28 13.84 6.20 0.67
C SER A 28 12.36 5.98 0.33
N VAL A 29 12.02 5.90 -0.96
CA VAL A 29 10.66 5.62 -1.45
C VAL A 29 10.64 4.33 -2.25
N SER A 30 9.83 3.39 -1.79
CA SER A 30 9.57 2.12 -2.46
C SER A 30 8.41 2.22 -3.45
N LEU A 31 8.51 1.48 -4.55
CA LEU A 31 7.45 1.34 -5.54
C LEU A 31 6.62 0.07 -5.28
N LEU A 32 5.32 0.24 -5.07
CA LEU A 32 4.34 -0.84 -5.11
C LEU A 32 3.61 -0.84 -6.46
N ALA A 33 3.81 -1.88 -7.28
CA ALA A 33 3.12 -2.02 -8.55
C ALA A 33 1.70 -2.56 -8.33
N VAL A 34 0.68 -1.78 -8.66
CA VAL A 34 -0.74 -2.12 -8.44
C VAL A 34 -1.27 -2.87 -9.66
N SER A 35 -1.37 -4.19 -9.54
CA SER A 35 -1.67 -5.12 -10.63
C SER A 35 -3.14 -5.55 -10.72
N LYS A 36 -4.02 -5.04 -9.85
CA LYS A 36 -5.47 -5.31 -9.94
C LYS A 36 -6.00 -5.08 -11.35
N THR A 37 -6.93 -5.92 -11.77
CA THR A 37 -7.55 -5.99 -13.11
C THR A 37 -6.62 -6.31 -14.28
N PHE A 38 -5.35 -6.67 -14.03
CA PHE A 38 -4.43 -7.14 -15.07
C PHE A 38 -4.16 -8.65 -14.89
N PRO A 39 -3.91 -9.41 -15.98
CA PRO A 39 -3.64 -10.85 -15.89
C PRO A 39 -2.29 -11.13 -15.21
N HIS A 40 -2.11 -12.38 -14.75
CA HIS A 40 -0.85 -12.82 -14.12
C HIS A 40 0.37 -12.68 -15.06
N ASP A 41 0.19 -12.76 -16.37
CA ASP A 41 1.26 -12.53 -17.36
C ASP A 41 1.85 -11.12 -17.25
N ALA A 42 1.03 -10.10 -16.97
CA ALA A 42 1.51 -8.73 -16.77
C ALA A 42 2.36 -8.61 -15.49
N VAL A 43 1.98 -9.33 -14.43
CA VAL A 43 2.77 -9.44 -13.19
C VAL A 43 4.09 -10.14 -13.46
N ARG A 44 4.09 -11.23 -14.24
CA ARG A 44 5.29 -11.96 -14.64
C ARG A 44 6.24 -11.08 -15.46
N GLU A 45 5.73 -10.28 -16.40
CA GLU A 45 6.53 -9.32 -17.17
C GLU A 45 7.17 -8.26 -16.26
N ALA A 46 6.40 -7.67 -15.34
CA ALA A 46 6.92 -6.71 -14.36
C ALA A 46 7.96 -7.37 -13.43
N PHE A 47 7.74 -8.61 -13.01
CA PHE A 47 8.67 -9.37 -12.19
C PHE A 47 10.01 -9.63 -12.89
N ALA A 48 9.95 -10.02 -14.17
CA ALA A 48 11.13 -10.20 -15.02
C ALA A 48 11.91 -8.88 -15.21
N ALA A 49 11.22 -7.74 -15.13
CA ALA A 49 11.84 -6.41 -15.14
C ALA A 49 12.38 -5.95 -13.76
N GLY A 50 12.34 -6.81 -12.73
CA GLY A 50 12.91 -6.55 -11.41
C GLY A 50 11.91 -6.12 -10.33
N GLN A 51 10.63 -5.95 -10.67
CA GLN A 51 9.61 -5.64 -9.65
C GLN A 51 9.42 -6.84 -8.71
N ARG A 52 9.26 -6.59 -7.42
CA ARG A 52 9.04 -7.64 -6.40
C ARG A 52 7.77 -7.43 -5.59
N ALA A 53 7.38 -6.18 -5.34
CA ALA A 53 6.21 -5.85 -4.54
C ALA A 53 4.99 -5.56 -5.42
N PHE A 54 3.89 -6.28 -5.19
CA PHE A 54 2.65 -6.12 -5.96
C PHE A 54 1.44 -5.87 -5.07
N GLY A 55 0.60 -4.92 -5.49
CA GLY A 55 -0.59 -4.48 -4.78
C GLY A 55 -1.88 -5.00 -5.44
N GLU A 56 -2.72 -5.68 -4.67
CA GLU A 56 -4.01 -6.21 -5.11
C GLU A 56 -5.18 -5.68 -4.27
N ASN A 57 -6.34 -5.53 -4.91
CA ASN A 57 -7.55 -5.03 -4.25
C ASN A 57 -8.62 -6.10 -4.01
N TYR A 58 -8.61 -7.18 -4.79
CA TYR A 58 -9.67 -8.18 -4.78
C TYR A 58 -9.08 -9.53 -4.39
N VAL A 59 -9.59 -10.12 -3.30
CA VAL A 59 -9.02 -11.33 -2.70
C VAL A 59 -9.00 -12.48 -3.70
N GLN A 60 -10.11 -12.77 -4.39
CA GLN A 60 -10.16 -13.90 -5.31
C GLN A 60 -9.19 -13.73 -6.48
N GLU A 61 -9.21 -12.55 -7.12
CA GLU A 61 -8.29 -12.23 -8.22
C GLU A 61 -6.82 -12.41 -7.82
N ALA A 62 -6.47 -11.95 -6.60
CA ALA A 62 -5.12 -12.10 -6.09
C ALA A 62 -4.74 -13.58 -5.86
N LEU A 63 -5.64 -14.38 -5.30
CA LEU A 63 -5.40 -15.81 -5.09
C LEU A 63 -5.22 -16.55 -6.41
N ASP A 64 -6.01 -16.22 -7.42
CA ASP A 64 -5.90 -16.80 -8.77
C ASP A 64 -4.55 -16.45 -9.40
N LYS A 65 -4.08 -15.19 -9.25
CA LYS A 65 -2.74 -14.77 -9.68
C LYS A 65 -1.63 -15.49 -8.93
N MET A 66 -1.71 -15.59 -7.61
CA MET A 66 -0.71 -16.30 -6.80
C MET A 66 -0.62 -17.76 -7.20
N ALA A 67 -1.75 -18.42 -7.51
CA ALA A 67 -1.75 -19.80 -7.98
C ALA A 67 -1.06 -19.92 -9.36
N ALA A 68 -1.37 -19.03 -10.30
CA ALA A 68 -0.76 -18.99 -11.63
C ALA A 68 0.73 -18.59 -11.64
N LEU A 69 1.20 -17.96 -10.56
CA LEU A 69 2.59 -17.52 -10.35
C LEU A 69 3.26 -18.29 -9.21
N SER A 70 2.82 -19.52 -8.94
CA SER A 70 3.33 -20.34 -7.84
C SER A 70 4.82 -20.66 -7.97
N ASP A 71 5.37 -20.66 -9.19
CA ASP A 71 6.80 -20.75 -9.47
C ASP A 71 7.62 -19.55 -8.97
N LEU A 72 6.95 -18.44 -8.64
CA LEU A 72 7.55 -17.18 -8.17
C LEU A 72 7.12 -16.79 -6.74
N ASP A 73 6.33 -17.61 -6.05
CA ASP A 73 5.62 -17.24 -4.81
C ASP A 73 6.58 -16.76 -3.70
N GLU A 74 7.74 -17.41 -3.55
CA GLU A 74 8.75 -17.03 -2.54
C GLU A 74 9.47 -15.70 -2.85
N GLN A 75 9.40 -15.23 -4.10
CA GLN A 75 10.11 -14.03 -4.55
C GLN A 75 9.20 -12.81 -4.67
N ILE A 76 7.89 -13.01 -4.71
CA ILE A 76 6.90 -11.93 -4.81
C ILE A 76 6.41 -11.53 -3.42
N VAL A 77 6.44 -10.23 -3.14
CA VAL A 77 5.85 -9.65 -1.93
C VAL A 77 4.47 -9.12 -2.27
N TRP A 78 3.43 -9.80 -1.77
CA TRP A 78 2.04 -9.43 -2.02
C TRP A 78 1.49 -8.50 -0.93
N HIS A 79 0.91 -7.38 -1.38
CA HIS A 79 0.25 -6.37 -0.55
C HIS A 79 -1.24 -6.32 -0.86
N PHE A 80 -2.08 -6.49 0.15
CA PHE A 80 -3.51 -6.23 0.01
C PHE A 80 -3.80 -4.77 0.34
N ILE A 81 -4.32 -4.02 -0.64
CA ILE A 81 -4.56 -2.57 -0.53
C ILE A 81 -6.02 -2.18 -0.80
N GLY A 82 -6.91 -3.15 -0.99
CA GLY A 82 -8.35 -2.93 -1.16
C GLY A 82 -9.11 -2.93 0.17
N PRO A 83 -10.39 -2.50 0.19
CA PRO A 83 -11.23 -2.62 1.37
C PRO A 83 -11.42 -4.10 1.75
N LEU A 84 -11.25 -4.44 3.03
CA LEU A 84 -11.32 -5.83 3.50
C LEU A 84 -12.59 -6.12 4.30
N GLN A 85 -13.44 -6.96 3.72
CA GLN A 85 -14.62 -7.50 4.40
C GLN A 85 -14.19 -8.59 5.40
N SER A 86 -14.85 -8.63 6.56
CA SER A 86 -14.49 -9.55 7.65
C SER A 86 -14.55 -11.03 7.25
N ASN A 87 -15.46 -11.42 6.36
CA ASN A 87 -15.58 -12.81 5.85
C ASN A 87 -14.45 -13.21 4.88
N LYS A 88 -13.69 -12.24 4.35
CA LYS A 88 -12.56 -12.46 3.43
C LYS A 88 -11.19 -12.26 4.08
N SER A 89 -11.15 -12.04 5.40
CA SER A 89 -9.89 -11.79 6.14
C SER A 89 -8.96 -13.01 6.19
N ARG A 90 -9.49 -14.23 6.24
CA ARG A 90 -8.69 -15.45 6.39
C ARG A 90 -7.72 -15.68 5.23
N PRO A 91 -8.17 -15.71 3.96
CA PRO A 91 -7.23 -15.87 2.83
C PRO A 91 -6.19 -14.76 2.78
N VAL A 92 -6.55 -13.53 3.19
CA VAL A 92 -5.59 -12.43 3.25
C VAL A 92 -4.52 -12.68 4.31
N ALA A 93 -4.92 -13.10 5.52
CA ALA A 93 -4.00 -13.43 6.59
C ALA A 93 -3.08 -14.62 6.25
N GLU A 94 -3.56 -15.58 5.44
CA GLU A 94 -2.80 -16.79 5.08
C GLU A 94 -1.85 -16.58 3.88
N ARG A 95 -2.12 -15.61 2.99
CA ARG A 95 -1.42 -15.51 1.70
C ARG A 95 -0.67 -14.22 1.43
N PHE A 96 -0.96 -13.14 2.17
CA PHE A 96 -0.30 -11.85 1.94
C PHE A 96 0.83 -11.57 2.93
N ALA A 97 1.79 -10.75 2.51
CA ALA A 97 2.85 -10.24 3.37
C ALA A 97 2.45 -8.91 4.04
N TRP A 98 1.53 -8.16 3.41
CA TRP A 98 1.09 -6.84 3.85
C TRP A 98 -0.42 -6.61 3.70
N VAL A 99 -1.02 -5.85 4.61
CA VAL A 99 -2.37 -5.27 4.49
C VAL A 99 -2.31 -3.77 4.80
N HIS A 100 -2.74 -2.93 3.87
CA HIS A 100 -2.64 -1.47 4.02
C HIS A 100 -3.96 -0.83 4.46
N SER A 101 -5.06 -1.60 4.48
CA SER A 101 -6.43 -1.12 4.62
C SER A 101 -7.06 -1.43 5.98
N VAL A 102 -6.26 -1.56 7.03
CA VAL A 102 -6.79 -1.80 8.38
C VAL A 102 -7.41 -0.51 8.91
N ASP A 103 -8.72 -0.51 9.13
CA ASP A 103 -9.49 0.69 9.56
C ASP A 103 -10.22 0.51 10.89
N ARG A 104 -10.20 -0.70 11.47
CA ARG A 104 -10.94 -1.03 12.70
C ARG A 104 -10.32 -2.18 13.47
N VAL A 105 -10.45 -2.15 14.80
CA VAL A 105 -9.86 -3.15 15.71
C VAL A 105 -10.31 -4.57 15.37
N ARG A 106 -11.61 -4.76 15.09
CA ARG A 106 -12.18 -6.09 14.77
C ARG A 106 -11.53 -6.71 13.53
N LEU A 107 -11.14 -5.91 12.53
CA LEU A 107 -10.46 -6.43 11.34
C LEU A 107 -9.04 -6.88 11.69
N ALA A 108 -8.30 -6.06 12.44
CA ALA A 108 -6.95 -6.37 12.88
C ALA A 108 -6.91 -7.65 13.73
N GLN A 109 -7.82 -7.78 14.71
CA GLN A 109 -7.94 -8.99 15.55
C GLN A 109 -8.11 -10.24 14.70
N ARG A 110 -9.02 -10.22 13.72
CA ARG A 110 -9.25 -11.36 12.82
C ARG A 110 -8.02 -11.71 12.00
N LEU A 111 -7.33 -10.71 11.45
CA LEU A 111 -6.08 -10.95 10.72
C LEU A 111 -5.03 -11.59 11.61
N SER A 112 -4.89 -11.11 12.85
CA SER A 112 -3.96 -11.69 13.84
C SER A 112 -4.31 -13.13 14.20
N GLU A 113 -5.57 -13.41 14.50
CA GLU A 113 -6.07 -14.74 14.89
C GLU A 113 -5.96 -15.76 13.74
N GLN A 114 -6.04 -15.30 12.49
CA GLN A 114 -6.06 -16.16 11.31
C GLN A 114 -4.68 -16.31 10.66
N ARG A 115 -3.67 -15.56 11.10
CA ARG A 115 -2.31 -15.66 10.59
C ARG A 115 -1.69 -17.00 11.02
N PRO A 116 -1.29 -17.87 10.08
CA PRO A 116 -0.62 -19.12 10.42
C PRO A 116 0.68 -18.91 11.20
N ALA A 117 0.92 -19.74 12.22
CA ALA A 117 2.08 -19.60 13.11
C ALA A 117 3.45 -19.81 12.43
N HIS A 118 3.49 -20.48 11.28
CA HIS A 118 4.72 -20.69 10.51
C HIS A 118 5.10 -19.50 9.61
N LEU A 119 4.20 -18.51 9.46
CA LEU A 119 4.46 -17.31 8.69
C LEU A 119 4.97 -16.18 9.61
N PRO A 120 5.78 -15.25 9.08
CA PRO A 120 6.11 -14.05 9.83
C PRO A 120 4.85 -13.24 10.16
N PRO A 121 4.88 -12.37 11.18
CA PRO A 121 3.78 -11.45 11.46
C PRO A 121 3.37 -10.67 10.21
N LEU A 122 2.06 -10.53 10.01
CA LEU A 122 1.52 -9.79 8.87
C LEU A 122 1.82 -8.30 9.05
N ASN A 123 2.51 -7.70 8.08
CA ASN A 123 2.77 -6.26 8.11
C ASN A 123 1.47 -5.51 7.85
N VAL A 124 1.18 -4.49 8.66
CA VAL A 124 -0.05 -3.71 8.50
C VAL A 124 0.20 -2.21 8.51
N CYS A 125 -0.51 -1.50 7.63
CA CYS A 125 -0.74 -0.07 7.78
C CYS A 125 -2.19 0.16 8.21
N VAL A 126 -2.40 1.18 9.05
CA VAL A 126 -3.74 1.68 9.37
C VAL A 126 -4.18 2.69 8.32
N GLN A 127 -5.35 2.48 7.73
CA GLN A 127 -5.93 3.39 6.76
C GLN A 127 -6.60 4.56 7.45
N VAL A 128 -6.25 5.78 7.03
CA VAL A 128 -6.78 7.03 7.55
C VAL A 128 -7.72 7.66 6.52
N ASN A 129 -8.91 8.08 6.97
CA ASN A 129 -9.76 8.96 6.18
C ASN A 129 -9.34 10.42 6.40
N ILE A 130 -8.41 10.90 5.58
CA ILE A 130 -7.81 12.23 5.75
C ILE A 130 -8.68 13.40 5.24
N SER A 131 -9.69 13.07 4.45
CA SER A 131 -10.62 14.03 3.85
C SER A 131 -11.85 14.32 4.71
N GLY A 132 -12.15 13.47 5.71
CA GLY A 132 -13.32 13.63 6.59
C GLY A 132 -14.68 13.36 5.93
N GLU A 133 -14.70 12.98 4.64
CA GLU A 133 -15.94 12.60 3.95
C GLU A 133 -16.41 11.21 4.42
N SER A 134 -17.69 11.09 4.79
CA SER A 134 -18.28 9.84 5.28
C SER A 134 -18.30 8.71 4.25
N SER A 135 -18.17 9.03 2.96
CA SER A 135 -18.12 8.07 1.85
C SER A 135 -16.76 7.35 1.72
N LYS A 136 -15.71 7.84 2.40
CA LYS A 136 -14.35 7.32 2.25
C LYS A 136 -13.98 6.35 3.38
N SER A 137 -13.26 5.30 3.00
CA SER A 137 -12.78 4.28 3.94
C SER A 137 -11.58 4.77 4.75
N GLY A 138 -11.44 4.23 5.95
CA GLY A 138 -10.36 4.56 6.89
C GLY A 138 -10.91 5.07 8.23
N ALA A 139 -10.10 4.95 9.27
CA ALA A 139 -10.39 5.50 10.59
C ALA A 139 -10.34 7.03 10.55
N ALA A 140 -11.18 7.66 11.38
CA ALA A 140 -11.10 9.09 11.58
C ALA A 140 -9.82 9.46 12.37
N PRO A 141 -9.22 10.64 12.15
CA PRO A 141 -7.96 11.03 12.80
C PRO A 141 -7.98 10.95 14.34
N ASP A 142 -9.12 11.24 14.96
CA ASP A 142 -9.36 11.17 16.41
C ASP A 142 -9.44 9.73 16.95
N GLU A 143 -9.84 8.77 16.13
CA GLU A 143 -9.87 7.35 16.48
C GLU A 143 -8.50 6.66 16.34
N LEU A 144 -7.58 7.26 15.57
CA LEU A 144 -6.28 6.65 15.25
C LEU A 144 -5.46 6.24 16.48
N PRO A 145 -5.30 7.08 17.52
CA PRO A 145 -4.46 6.70 18.67
C PRO A 145 -4.93 5.41 19.35
N ALA A 146 -6.25 5.22 19.48
CA ALA A 146 -6.81 4.00 20.06
C ALA A 146 -6.61 2.80 19.13
N LEU A 147 -6.87 2.98 17.82
CA LEU A 147 -6.73 1.93 16.83
C LEU A 147 -5.27 1.44 16.70
N VAL A 148 -4.30 2.34 16.55
CA VAL A 148 -2.90 1.93 16.36
C VAL A 148 -2.34 1.21 17.59
N ARG A 149 -2.71 1.64 18.81
CA ARG A 149 -2.33 0.93 20.04
C ARG A 149 -2.92 -0.48 20.08
N ALA A 150 -4.18 -0.63 19.72
CA ALA A 150 -4.83 -1.94 19.66
C ALA A 150 -4.18 -2.84 18.60
N VAL A 151 -3.82 -2.30 17.43
CA VAL A 151 -3.13 -3.05 16.37
C VAL A 151 -1.72 -3.45 16.78
N ALA A 152 -0.97 -2.56 17.42
CA ALA A 152 0.40 -2.81 17.87
C ALA A 152 0.49 -3.90 18.95
N ALA A 153 -0.58 -4.10 19.73
CA ALA A 153 -0.66 -5.12 20.76
C ALA A 153 -0.96 -6.55 20.22
N LEU A 154 -1.26 -6.71 18.93
CA LEU A 154 -1.64 -7.99 18.35
C LEU A 154 -0.40 -8.81 17.96
N PRO A 155 -0.23 -10.05 18.47
CA PRO A 155 1.04 -10.78 18.41
C PRO A 155 1.44 -11.22 17.00
N ASN A 156 0.47 -11.45 16.11
CA ASN A 156 0.73 -11.94 14.75
C ASN A 156 0.67 -10.83 13.70
N LEU A 157 0.58 -9.56 14.13
CA LEU A 157 0.67 -8.39 13.27
C LEU A 157 1.94 -7.61 13.59
N ARG A 158 2.45 -6.91 12.58
CA ARG A 158 3.47 -5.88 12.77
C ARG A 158 2.91 -4.57 12.26
N LEU A 159 2.60 -3.64 13.16
CA LEU A 159 2.22 -2.29 12.77
C LEU A 159 3.43 -1.61 12.12
N ARG A 160 3.28 -1.22 10.85
CA ARG A 160 4.35 -0.58 10.05
C ARG A 160 4.09 0.89 9.78
N GLY A 161 2.84 1.33 9.82
CA GLY A 161 2.54 2.74 9.73
C GLY A 161 1.13 3.07 9.25
N LEU A 162 1.02 4.11 8.43
CA LEU A 162 -0.25 4.66 7.98
C LEU A 162 -0.40 4.56 6.46
N MET A 163 -1.64 4.53 6.01
CA MET A 163 -2.02 4.60 4.62
C MET A 163 -3.16 5.61 4.44
N ALA A 164 -3.12 6.40 3.36
CA ALA A 164 -4.30 7.17 2.96
C ALA A 164 -4.48 7.17 1.43
N ILE A 165 -5.71 7.44 1.02
CA ILE A 165 -6.09 7.75 -0.35
C ILE A 165 -6.80 9.12 -0.29
N PRO A 166 -6.06 10.22 -0.50
CA PRO A 166 -6.65 11.56 -0.53
C PRO A 166 -7.75 11.70 -1.59
N ALA A 167 -8.56 12.76 -1.46
CA ALA A 167 -9.41 13.20 -2.56
C ALA A 167 -8.53 13.52 -3.78
N PRO A 168 -8.94 13.15 -5.01
CA PRO A 168 -8.27 13.62 -6.20
C PRO A 168 -8.26 15.15 -6.24
N SER A 169 -7.12 15.74 -6.56
CA SER A 169 -6.97 17.17 -6.83
C SER A 169 -5.94 17.36 -7.93
N VAL A 170 -6.15 18.40 -8.75
CA VAL A 170 -5.19 18.86 -9.77
C VAL A 170 -4.28 19.97 -9.25
N GLU A 171 -4.62 20.55 -8.09
CA GLU A 171 -3.87 21.64 -7.48
C GLU A 171 -2.74 21.09 -6.61
N ALA A 172 -1.50 21.37 -6.99
CA ALA A 172 -0.33 20.86 -6.28
C ALA A 172 -0.32 21.20 -4.78
N ALA A 173 -0.81 22.39 -4.42
CA ALA A 173 -0.91 22.82 -3.02
C ALA A 173 -1.88 21.94 -2.21
N GLU A 174 -3.02 21.55 -2.80
CA GLU A 174 -4.00 20.69 -2.13
C GLU A 174 -3.49 19.25 -2.01
N GLN A 175 -2.84 18.74 -3.05
CA GLN A 175 -2.19 17.43 -3.01
C GLN A 175 -1.17 17.37 -1.86
N ARG A 176 -0.26 18.36 -1.77
CA ARG A 176 0.72 18.44 -0.68
C ARG A 176 0.05 18.56 0.68
N ALA A 177 -0.95 19.43 0.83
CA ALA A 177 -1.65 19.61 2.11
C ALA A 177 -2.31 18.31 2.60
N ALA A 178 -2.80 17.44 1.71
CA ALA A 178 -3.31 16.13 2.10
C ALA A 178 -2.20 15.19 2.60
N HIS A 179 -1.09 15.07 1.88
CA HIS A 179 0.02 14.20 2.29
C HIS A 179 0.74 14.71 3.54
N GLN A 180 0.89 16.02 3.68
CA GLN A 180 1.45 16.67 4.87
C GLN A 180 0.65 16.32 6.14
N ARG A 181 -0.68 16.34 6.05
CA ARG A 181 -1.55 15.93 7.17
C ARG A 181 -1.32 14.47 7.56
N LEU A 182 -1.09 13.57 6.59
CA LEU A 182 -0.85 12.15 6.87
C LEU A 182 0.49 11.97 7.58
N ARG A 183 1.51 12.70 7.11
CA ARG A 183 2.84 12.73 7.70
C ARG A 183 2.80 13.20 9.15
N ALA A 184 2.12 14.31 9.42
CA ALA A 184 1.97 14.84 10.77
C ALA A 184 1.30 13.85 11.73
N LEU A 185 0.25 13.15 11.28
CA LEU A 185 -0.39 12.08 12.05
C LEU A 185 0.57 10.91 12.31
N PHE A 186 1.32 10.50 11.29
CA PHE A 186 2.33 9.45 11.44
C PHE A 186 3.38 9.84 12.49
N ASP A 187 3.94 11.05 12.41
CA ASP A 187 4.98 11.54 13.33
C ASP A 187 4.48 11.58 14.77
N THR A 188 3.33 12.21 14.99
CA THR A 188 2.70 12.31 16.32
C THR A 188 2.47 10.94 16.95
N LEU A 189 1.99 9.98 16.17
CA LEU A 189 1.77 8.63 16.67
C LEU A 189 3.11 7.91 16.94
N ASN A 190 4.13 8.15 16.12
CA ASN A 190 5.42 7.47 16.26
C ASN A 190 6.26 7.98 17.44
N GLU A 191 6.02 9.21 17.91
CA GLU A 191 6.58 9.75 19.16
C GLU A 191 6.24 8.87 20.38
N THR A 192 5.16 8.09 20.31
CA THR A 192 4.76 7.15 21.37
C THR A 192 5.58 5.84 21.38
N GLY A 193 6.61 5.73 20.54
CA GLY A 193 7.52 4.58 20.50
C GLY A 193 7.02 3.38 19.69
N LEU A 194 6.05 3.58 18.80
CA LEU A 194 5.46 2.51 17.97
C LEU A 194 6.45 1.94 16.92
N GLY A 195 7.52 2.68 16.59
CA GLY A 195 8.54 2.21 15.64
C GLY A 195 8.01 2.01 14.21
N MET A 196 6.99 2.77 13.82
CA MET A 196 6.45 2.78 12.47
C MET A 196 7.50 3.36 11.50
N ASP A 197 7.51 2.86 10.26
CA ASP A 197 8.46 3.21 9.20
C ASP A 197 7.80 3.40 7.82
N THR A 198 6.49 3.17 7.72
CA THR A 198 5.78 3.10 6.44
C THR A 198 4.69 4.15 6.33
N VAL A 199 4.85 5.10 5.41
CA VAL A 199 3.77 5.99 4.94
C VAL A 199 3.40 5.57 3.53
N SER A 200 2.31 4.82 3.39
CA SER A 200 1.79 4.39 2.10
C SER A 200 0.87 5.47 1.54
N ALA A 201 1.38 6.25 0.59
CA ALA A 201 0.66 7.37 -0.02
C ALA A 201 1.22 7.68 -1.41
N GLY A 202 0.42 8.35 -2.23
CA GLY A 202 0.79 8.70 -3.61
C GLY A 202 0.43 7.60 -4.62
N MET A 203 -0.14 8.07 -5.72
CA MET A 203 -0.51 7.35 -6.92
C MET A 203 0.09 8.07 -8.14
N SER A 204 -0.37 7.77 -9.36
CA SER A 204 0.22 8.34 -10.58
C SER A 204 0.13 9.87 -10.67
N ASP A 205 -0.92 10.47 -10.13
CA ASP A 205 -1.22 11.90 -10.36
C ASP A 205 -0.71 12.82 -9.24
N ASP A 206 -0.33 12.25 -8.09
CA ASP A 206 0.13 12.97 -6.90
C ASP A 206 1.45 12.39 -6.34
N LEU A 207 2.20 11.65 -7.16
CA LEU A 207 3.47 11.00 -6.79
C LEU A 207 4.45 12.00 -6.20
N GLU A 208 4.75 13.08 -6.92
CA GLU A 208 5.73 14.08 -6.50
C GLU A 208 5.31 14.75 -5.19
N ALA A 209 4.02 15.09 -5.06
CA ALA A 209 3.48 15.66 -3.83
C ALA A 209 3.62 14.69 -2.65
N ALA A 210 3.30 13.41 -2.84
CA ALA A 210 3.43 12.39 -1.80
C ALA A 210 4.90 12.19 -1.38
N VAL A 211 5.82 12.14 -2.33
CA VAL A 211 7.26 11.99 -2.04
C VAL A 211 7.80 13.21 -1.28
N ALA A 212 7.42 14.42 -1.70
CA ALA A 212 7.82 15.67 -1.04
C ALA A 212 7.36 15.74 0.41
N GLU A 213 6.17 15.22 0.72
CA GLU A 213 5.59 15.23 2.06
C GLU A 213 5.91 13.95 2.87
N GLY A 214 6.88 13.15 2.43
CA GLY A 214 7.46 12.07 3.24
C GLY A 214 6.79 10.70 3.11
N ALA A 215 6.09 10.41 1.99
CA ALA A 215 5.68 9.04 1.67
C ALA A 215 6.90 8.11 1.57
N THR A 216 6.82 6.90 2.08
CA THR A 216 7.90 5.89 1.96
C THR A 216 7.53 4.76 1.00
N LEU A 217 6.27 4.70 0.57
CA LEU A 217 5.80 3.76 -0.43
C LEU A 217 4.71 4.41 -1.29
N VAL A 218 4.93 4.45 -2.61
CA VAL A 218 3.97 4.93 -3.62
C VAL A 218 3.32 3.75 -4.36
N ARG A 219 2.06 3.91 -4.77
CA ARG A 219 1.22 2.84 -5.33
C ARG A 219 0.83 3.14 -6.77
N ILE A 220 1.49 2.51 -7.74
CA ILE A 220 1.36 2.87 -9.16
C ILE A 220 0.77 1.72 -9.97
N GLY A 221 -0.34 1.96 -10.66
CA GLY A 221 -1.00 0.98 -11.52
C GLY A 221 -0.94 1.38 -13.00
N THR A 222 -1.77 2.34 -13.41
CA THR A 222 -1.96 2.75 -14.81
C THR A 222 -0.65 3.11 -15.52
N ALA A 223 0.26 3.81 -14.84
CA ALA A 223 1.54 4.18 -15.44
C ALA A 223 2.47 2.97 -15.73
N ILE A 224 2.25 1.82 -15.09
CA ILE A 224 3.02 0.59 -15.29
C ILE A 224 2.30 -0.33 -16.29
N PHE A 225 1.04 -0.66 -16.02
CA PHE A 225 0.32 -1.70 -16.75
C PHE A 225 -0.51 -1.16 -17.93
N GLY A 226 -0.71 0.16 -18.01
CA GLY A 226 -1.54 0.81 -19.03
C GLY A 226 -2.97 1.07 -18.57
N GLN A 227 -3.82 1.50 -19.50
CA GLN A 227 -5.24 1.67 -19.20
C GLN A 227 -5.94 0.31 -19.08
N ARG A 228 -6.94 0.26 -18.20
CA ARG A 228 -7.72 -0.95 -17.97
C ARG A 228 -8.69 -1.13 -19.13
N ASN A 229 -8.67 -2.30 -19.75
CA ASN A 229 -9.78 -2.71 -20.60
C ASN A 229 -10.88 -3.24 -19.66
N TYR A 230 -11.83 -2.39 -19.28
CA TYR A 230 -13.10 -2.91 -18.78
C TYR A 230 -13.75 -3.59 -19.98
N SER A 231 -13.63 -4.91 -20.07
CA SER A 231 -14.53 -5.69 -20.92
C SER A 231 -15.94 -5.35 -20.44
N ALA A 232 -16.77 -4.80 -21.33
CA ALA A 232 -18.17 -4.53 -21.07
C ALA A 232 -18.92 -5.82 -20.72
#